data_AF-A0AAW7E3Z1-F1
#
_entry.id   AF-A0AAW7E3Z1-F1
#
_cell.length_a   1.000
_cell.length_b   1.000
_cell.length_c   1.000
_cell.angle_alpha   90.00
_cell.angle_beta   90.00
_cell.angle_gamma   90.00
#
_symmetry.space_group_name_H-M   'P 1'
#
loop_
_entity.id
_entity.type
_entity.pdbx_description
1 polymer ?
#
loop_
_entity_poly.entity_id
_entity_poly.type
_entity_poly.pdbx_seq_one_letter_code
_entity_poly.pdbx_strand_id
1 'polypeptide(L)'
;MTQFSYTVKLKKTVLASLLGLGLTQSCFALEALTDESLSESTGEGIAFLPQNVKMVFQAANDGLVDAKADWANRDKDTGLIRIIPVGPLTTVAANAGAKKADIFLYGLALSRNDNNVTTRFSNVGVDSGTESNPWVMSVETQSIPNFAGVSKPLSYLQLEAPLAQVGLQPTNDKTIKLGLWGDVFARDQTLASNPINPATGAPSPVTNPNTNAANPLKEKLRFQMIANGLLLEGSQMRIFQTLDGATTGTGGLSASYNNTLGLGLLLRLNTHLNSDGGGTSADKVLRISTREKTGTTKDLTTPAIDGGLAPGFEDTEGLYMYSPNINLVLGNIYQPLIIDTPDGKNLTLEVTRIPNQASVYKNIYTDYSGSDTSYKGSTCNVRSCGDVRTIAGTSYQGTNATHSSISIGKVGFDAANKNLSITDKSTSATGVLMRGPSGDVNLGSAAIDGLLIQHFKITTTGL
;
A
#
# COMPACT_ATOMS: atom_id res chain seq x y z
N MET A 1 35.01 77.04 -2.28
CA MET A 1 34.28 76.85 -3.56
C MET A 1 34.59 75.45 -4.04
N THR A 2 33.58 74.60 -4.10
CA THR A 2 33.66 73.17 -4.45
C THR A 2 33.88 72.98 -5.95
N GLN A 3 34.79 72.06 -6.32
CA GLN A 3 34.68 71.35 -7.60
C GLN A 3 35.36 69.97 -7.48
N PHE A 4 34.54 68.92 -7.37
CA PHE A 4 34.96 67.54 -7.57
C PHE A 4 35.04 67.27 -9.07
N SER A 5 36.21 66.81 -9.54
CA SER A 5 36.42 66.36 -10.91
C SER A 5 36.19 64.84 -10.98
N TYR A 6 35.07 64.42 -11.56
CA TYR A 6 34.80 63.00 -11.85
C TYR A 6 35.58 62.57 -13.10
N THR A 7 36.47 61.58 -12.95
CA THR A 7 37.25 61.02 -14.08
C THR A 7 36.97 59.54 -14.27
N VAL A 8 35.71 59.13 -14.48
CA VAL A 8 35.41 57.90 -15.25
C VAL A 8 34.08 58.09 -15.98
N LYS A 9 34.11 58.21 -17.31
CA LYS A 9 32.90 58.08 -18.15
C LYS A 9 32.71 56.59 -18.48
N LEU A 10 31.92 55.89 -17.67
CA LEU A 10 31.49 54.53 -17.97
C LEU A 10 30.56 54.59 -19.21
N LYS A 11 30.94 53.93 -20.30
CA LYS A 11 30.12 53.92 -21.53
C LYS A 11 28.79 53.20 -21.25
N LYS A 12 27.66 53.85 -21.57
CA LYS A 12 26.31 53.29 -21.37
C LYS A 12 26.12 51.90 -21.98
N THR A 13 26.85 51.60 -23.06
CA THR A 13 26.91 50.27 -23.69
C THR A 13 27.49 49.18 -22.79
N VAL A 14 28.50 49.48 -21.96
CA VAL A 14 29.12 48.51 -21.04
C VAL A 14 28.16 48.15 -19.89
N LEU A 15 27.44 49.15 -19.37
CA LEU A 15 26.44 48.95 -18.33
C LEU A 15 25.24 48.14 -18.85
N ALA A 16 24.81 48.38 -20.09
CA ALA A 16 23.74 47.62 -20.74
C ALA A 16 24.12 46.15 -20.99
N SER A 17 25.38 45.87 -21.38
CA SER A 17 25.86 44.49 -21.53
C SER A 17 25.97 43.75 -20.19
N LEU A 18 26.38 44.41 -19.10
CA LEU A 18 26.44 43.82 -17.76
C LEU A 18 25.04 43.52 -17.19
N LEU A 19 24.06 44.40 -17.45
CA LEU A 19 22.66 44.14 -17.12
C LEU A 19 22.06 43.00 -17.97
N GLY A 20 22.43 42.90 -19.25
CA GLY A 20 22.02 41.81 -20.13
C GLY A 20 22.54 40.43 -19.68
N LEU A 21 23.79 40.35 -19.24
CA LEU A 21 24.40 39.14 -18.66
C LEU A 21 23.81 38.76 -17.30
N GLY A 22 23.25 39.72 -16.54
CA GLY A 22 22.54 39.46 -15.29
C GLY A 22 21.08 39.03 -15.45
N LEU A 23 20.53 39.10 -16.67
CA LEU A 23 19.13 38.77 -16.99
C LEU A 23 18.98 37.51 -17.86
N THR A 24 20.09 36.88 -18.27
CA THR A 24 20.03 35.57 -18.94
C THR A 24 19.62 34.51 -17.92
N GLN A 25 18.42 33.96 -18.08
CA GLN A 25 18.01 32.76 -17.36
C GLN A 25 19.02 31.65 -17.64
N SER A 26 19.54 31.01 -16.58
CA SER A 26 20.29 29.76 -16.68
C SER A 26 19.38 28.71 -17.32
N CYS A 27 19.54 28.45 -18.62
CA CYS A 27 18.98 27.24 -19.19
C CYS A 27 19.87 26.08 -18.75
N PHE A 28 19.39 25.26 -17.81
CA PHE A 28 19.99 23.96 -17.58
C PHE A 28 19.61 23.09 -18.78
N ALA A 29 20.49 23.05 -19.78
CA ALA A 29 20.44 22.03 -20.81
C ALA A 29 20.90 20.71 -20.16
N LEU A 30 20.11 19.65 -20.32
CA LEU A 30 20.45 18.29 -19.89
C LEU A 30 21.69 17.82 -20.67
N GLU A 31 22.87 17.99 -20.07
CA GLU A 31 24.12 17.43 -20.56
C GLU A 31 24.13 15.93 -20.23
N ALA A 32 24.61 15.10 -21.17
CA ALA A 32 24.66 13.65 -20.97
C ALA A 32 25.71 13.31 -19.91
N LEU A 33 25.25 12.91 -18.73
CA LEU A 33 26.10 12.42 -17.64
C LEU A 33 26.75 11.09 -18.02
N THR A 34 28.05 10.97 -17.79
CA THR A 34 28.80 9.72 -18.02
C THR A 34 28.55 8.75 -16.86
N ASP A 35 28.61 7.43 -17.13
CA ASP A 35 28.40 6.39 -16.10
C ASP A 35 29.33 6.56 -14.88
N GLU A 36 30.55 7.08 -15.08
CA GLU A 36 31.49 7.38 -14.00
C GLU A 36 30.93 8.48 -13.08
N SER A 37 30.35 9.54 -13.64
CA SER A 37 29.73 10.65 -12.87
C SER A 37 28.43 10.26 -12.17
N LEU A 38 27.67 9.32 -12.75
CA LEU A 38 26.50 8.71 -12.12
C LEU A 38 26.89 7.75 -10.97
N SER A 39 28.07 7.12 -11.03
CA SER A 39 28.56 6.25 -9.95
C SER A 39 29.03 7.04 -8.71
N GLU A 40 29.43 8.31 -8.89
CA GLU A 40 29.85 9.21 -7.83
C GLU A 40 28.70 10.05 -7.24
N SER A 41 27.55 10.17 -7.91
CA SER A 41 26.36 10.88 -7.39
C SER A 41 25.64 10.03 -6.32
N THR A 42 26.25 9.88 -5.16
CA THR A 42 25.57 9.37 -3.97
C THR A 42 24.67 10.49 -3.41
N GLY A 43 23.34 10.31 -3.47
CA GLY A 43 22.39 11.21 -2.81
C GLY A 43 21.42 12.00 -3.70
N GLU A 44 21.36 11.75 -5.01
CA GLU A 44 20.30 12.33 -5.85
C GLU A 44 19.03 11.47 -5.78
N GLY A 45 17.96 12.05 -5.23
CA GLY A 45 16.63 11.45 -5.22
C GLY A 45 15.67 12.27 -6.07
N ILE A 46 14.69 11.60 -6.68
CA ILE A 46 13.57 12.25 -7.35
C ILE A 46 12.51 12.55 -6.29
N ALA A 47 12.28 13.83 -6.03
CA ALA A 47 11.11 14.30 -5.29
C ALA A 47 9.95 14.57 -6.26
N PHE A 48 8.77 14.07 -5.95
CA PHE A 48 7.58 14.32 -6.78
C PHE A 48 6.31 14.48 -5.94
N LEU A 49 5.32 15.15 -6.54
CA LEU A 49 4.04 15.46 -5.91
C LEU A 49 2.89 14.97 -6.79
N PRO A 50 2.24 13.85 -6.44
CA PRO A 50 0.97 13.47 -7.04
C PRO A 50 -0.06 14.58 -6.80
N GLN A 51 -0.51 15.24 -7.87
CA GLN A 51 -1.54 16.27 -7.82
C GLN A 51 -2.72 15.89 -8.71
N ASN A 52 -3.94 16.07 -8.18
CA ASN A 52 -5.19 15.73 -8.84
C ASN A 52 -5.20 14.32 -9.43
N VAL A 53 -4.56 13.36 -8.74
CA VAL A 53 -4.44 11.98 -9.23
C VAL A 53 -5.72 11.23 -8.95
N LYS A 54 -6.26 10.58 -9.98
CA LYS A 54 -7.36 9.63 -9.88
C LYS A 54 -7.19 8.55 -10.94
N MET A 55 -7.68 7.36 -10.65
CA MET A 55 -7.72 6.27 -11.62
C MET A 55 -9.01 5.47 -11.45
N VAL A 56 -9.51 4.89 -12.53
CA VAL A 56 -10.60 3.93 -12.52
C VAL A 56 -10.40 2.93 -13.65
N PHE A 57 -10.60 1.65 -13.34
CA PHE A 57 -10.53 0.57 -14.32
C PHE A 57 -11.90 0.38 -14.95
N GLN A 58 -12.03 0.71 -16.24
CA GLN A 58 -13.27 0.57 -17.00
C GLN A 58 -13.13 -0.48 -18.11
N ALA A 59 -14.26 -0.90 -18.67
CA ALA A 59 -14.28 -1.74 -19.86
C ALA A 59 -13.42 -1.11 -20.97
N ALA A 60 -12.67 -1.93 -21.71
CA ALA A 60 -11.98 -1.46 -22.90
C ALA A 60 -12.98 -0.89 -23.90
N ASN A 61 -12.70 0.31 -24.42
CA ASN A 61 -13.53 0.97 -25.40
C ASN A 61 -12.64 1.73 -26.40
N ASP A 62 -12.08 0.98 -27.34
CA ASP A 62 -11.12 1.47 -28.33
C ASP A 62 -11.76 2.42 -29.37
N GLY A 63 -13.08 2.55 -29.36
CA GLY A 63 -13.86 3.43 -30.25
C GLY A 63 -14.12 4.83 -29.70
N LEU A 64 -13.64 5.16 -28.49
CA LEU A 64 -13.83 6.49 -27.91
C LEU A 64 -12.95 7.54 -28.59
N VAL A 65 -13.59 8.62 -29.04
CA VAL A 65 -12.87 9.83 -29.54
C VAL A 65 -12.19 10.58 -28.39
N ASP A 66 -12.81 10.56 -27.20
CA ASP A 66 -12.24 11.08 -25.95
C ASP A 66 -12.31 10.02 -24.86
N ALA A 67 -11.16 9.50 -24.44
CA ALA A 67 -11.06 8.51 -23.37
C ALA A 67 -11.59 9.00 -22.01
N LYS A 68 -11.83 10.32 -21.85
CA LYS A 68 -12.37 10.93 -20.62
C LYS A 68 -13.90 10.94 -20.55
N ALA A 69 -14.59 10.71 -21.67
CA ALA A 69 -16.05 10.82 -21.75
C ALA A 69 -16.78 9.90 -20.74
N ASP A 70 -16.21 8.72 -20.48
CA ASP A 70 -16.82 7.70 -19.62
C ASP A 70 -16.31 7.71 -18.17
N TRP A 71 -15.40 8.62 -17.79
CA TRP A 71 -14.80 8.66 -16.45
C TRP A 71 -15.78 8.89 -15.30
N ALA A 72 -17.00 9.35 -15.58
CA ALA A 72 -18.07 9.47 -14.59
C ALA A 72 -19.07 8.30 -14.66
N ASN A 73 -19.14 7.58 -15.80
CA ASN A 73 -20.09 6.51 -16.00
C ASN A 73 -19.67 5.26 -15.22
N ARG A 74 -20.35 4.96 -14.11
CA ARG A 74 -19.98 3.84 -13.21
C ARG A 74 -20.42 2.48 -13.74
N ASP A 75 -21.36 2.44 -14.67
CA ASP A 75 -21.84 1.19 -15.29
C ASP A 75 -20.74 0.52 -16.12
N LYS A 76 -19.72 1.30 -16.52
CA LYS A 76 -18.54 0.86 -17.29
C LYS A 76 -17.37 0.45 -16.42
N ASP A 77 -17.47 0.52 -15.09
CA ASP A 77 -16.39 0.15 -14.16
C ASP A 77 -16.24 -1.39 -14.04
N THR A 78 -16.01 -2.03 -15.19
CA THR A 78 -15.89 -3.49 -15.38
C THR A 78 -14.51 -3.89 -15.91
N GLY A 79 -13.55 -2.95 -15.93
CA GLY A 79 -12.14 -3.29 -16.14
C GLY A 79 -11.66 -4.18 -15.01
N LEU A 80 -10.94 -5.25 -15.34
CA LEU A 80 -10.84 -6.43 -14.47
C LEU A 80 -9.40 -6.85 -14.15
N ILE A 81 -9.24 -7.43 -12.97
CA ILE A 81 -8.12 -8.26 -12.56
C ILE A 81 -8.70 -9.65 -12.27
N ARG A 82 -8.22 -10.68 -12.97
CA ARG A 82 -8.68 -12.05 -12.77
C ARG A 82 -7.61 -12.87 -12.06
N ILE A 83 -8.00 -13.53 -10.98
CA ILE A 83 -7.13 -14.40 -10.20
C ILE A 83 -7.68 -15.82 -10.34
N ILE A 84 -6.89 -16.69 -10.99
CA ILE A 84 -7.25 -18.08 -11.22
C ILE A 84 -6.20 -18.98 -10.55
N PRO A 85 -6.58 -19.79 -9.56
CA PRO A 85 -5.72 -20.84 -9.03
C PRO A 85 -5.41 -21.86 -10.13
N VAL A 86 -4.12 -22.07 -10.38
CA VAL A 86 -3.61 -23.12 -11.27
C VAL A 86 -3.20 -24.36 -10.47
N GLY A 87 -3.18 -25.54 -11.10
CA GLY A 87 -2.84 -26.81 -10.44
C GLY A 87 -4.05 -27.57 -9.86
N PRO A 88 -3.95 -28.89 -9.64
CA PRO A 88 -5.05 -29.70 -9.12
C PRO A 88 -5.34 -29.39 -7.64
N LEU A 89 -6.56 -29.69 -7.17
CA LEU A 89 -6.77 -29.75 -5.73
C LEU A 89 -6.00 -30.93 -5.14
N THR A 90 -5.50 -30.78 -3.92
CA THR A 90 -4.97 -31.92 -3.18
C THR A 90 -6.11 -32.89 -2.86
N THR A 91 -5.81 -34.18 -2.74
CA THR A 91 -6.81 -35.20 -2.38
C THR A 91 -7.52 -34.85 -1.06
N VAL A 92 -6.80 -34.26 -0.10
CA VAL A 92 -7.38 -33.81 1.18
C VAL A 92 -8.40 -32.70 0.97
N ALA A 93 -8.07 -31.67 0.18
CA ALA A 93 -8.99 -30.57 -0.11
C ALA A 93 -10.21 -31.05 -0.90
N ALA A 94 -10.00 -31.92 -1.90
CA ALA A 94 -11.08 -32.51 -2.69
C ALA A 94 -12.03 -33.35 -1.81
N ASN A 95 -11.49 -34.19 -0.93
CA ASN A 95 -12.28 -35.01 0.00
C ASN A 95 -13.07 -34.16 1.02
N ALA A 96 -12.56 -32.98 1.38
CA ALA A 96 -13.26 -32.01 2.21
C ALA A 96 -14.34 -31.21 1.45
N GLY A 97 -14.54 -31.49 0.15
CA GLY A 97 -15.52 -30.81 -0.69
C GLY A 97 -15.07 -29.43 -1.18
N ALA A 98 -13.78 -29.10 -1.09
CA ALA A 98 -13.26 -27.83 -1.58
C ALA A 98 -13.46 -27.72 -3.10
N LYS A 99 -13.78 -26.51 -3.55
CA LYS A 99 -13.89 -26.14 -4.96
C LYS A 99 -12.80 -25.14 -5.31
N LYS A 100 -12.33 -25.16 -6.55
CA LYS A 100 -11.45 -24.10 -7.05
C LYS A 100 -12.24 -22.79 -7.13
N ALA A 101 -11.62 -21.70 -6.71
CA ALA A 101 -12.18 -20.36 -6.87
C ALA A 101 -11.80 -19.78 -8.24
N ASP A 102 -12.66 -18.93 -8.81
CA ASP A 102 -12.33 -18.01 -9.90
C ASP A 102 -12.71 -16.61 -9.43
N ILE A 103 -11.73 -15.72 -9.31
CA ILE A 103 -11.94 -14.41 -8.68
C ILE A 103 -11.79 -13.35 -9.76
N PHE A 104 -12.81 -12.51 -9.88
CA PHE A 104 -12.79 -11.32 -10.72
C PHE A 104 -12.90 -10.10 -9.82
N LEU A 105 -11.90 -9.23 -9.86
CA LEU A 105 -11.93 -7.92 -9.24
C LEU A 105 -12.13 -6.89 -10.34
N TYR A 106 -13.13 -6.03 -10.18
CA TYR A 106 -13.58 -5.08 -11.17
C TYR A 106 -13.54 -3.67 -10.64
N GLY A 107 -13.39 -2.72 -11.58
CA GLY A 107 -13.67 -1.32 -11.30
C GLY A 107 -12.76 -0.74 -10.22
N LEU A 108 -11.53 -1.25 -10.11
CA LEU A 108 -10.52 -0.73 -9.20
C LEU A 108 -10.37 0.77 -9.45
N ALA A 109 -10.60 1.57 -8.41
CA ALA A 109 -10.63 3.00 -8.51
C ALA A 109 -9.93 3.66 -7.32
N LEU A 110 -9.14 4.69 -7.60
CA LEU A 110 -8.52 5.57 -6.61
C LEU A 110 -8.95 7.01 -6.88
N SER A 111 -9.43 7.69 -5.86
CA SER A 111 -9.86 9.08 -5.94
C SER A 111 -9.75 9.78 -4.60
N ARG A 112 -10.09 11.07 -4.55
CA ARG A 112 -10.25 11.81 -3.30
C ARG A 112 -11.41 11.27 -2.48
N ASN A 113 -11.27 11.23 -1.17
CA ASN A 113 -12.36 10.98 -0.24
C ASN A 113 -13.48 12.03 -0.39
N ASP A 114 -14.72 11.55 -0.44
CA ASP A 114 -15.95 12.33 -0.64
C ASP A 114 -16.98 12.14 0.50
N ASN A 115 -16.56 11.53 1.62
CA ASN A 115 -17.40 11.19 2.77
C ASN A 115 -18.61 10.28 2.44
N ASN A 116 -18.54 9.54 1.33
CA ASN A 116 -19.64 8.70 0.88
C ASN A 116 -19.23 7.22 0.84
N VAL A 117 -20.00 6.36 1.49
CA VAL A 117 -19.76 4.91 1.55
C VAL A 117 -20.59 4.12 0.53
N THR A 118 -21.36 4.77 -0.33
CA THR A 118 -22.16 4.13 -1.39
C THR A 118 -21.53 4.27 -2.77
N THR A 119 -20.64 5.24 -2.95
CA THR A 119 -19.91 5.49 -4.20
C THR A 119 -18.50 4.87 -4.16
N ARG A 120 -18.14 4.09 -5.18
CA ARG A 120 -16.78 3.52 -5.29
C ARG A 120 -15.72 4.53 -5.73
N PHE A 121 -16.12 5.60 -6.41
CA PHE A 121 -15.22 6.58 -7.00
C PHE A 121 -15.85 7.97 -6.94
N SER A 122 -15.13 8.95 -6.40
CA SER A 122 -15.63 10.33 -6.29
C SER A 122 -15.48 11.12 -7.58
N ASN A 123 -14.68 10.62 -8.53
CA ASN A 123 -14.28 11.33 -9.75
C ASN A 123 -13.55 12.66 -9.51
N VAL A 124 -13.01 12.86 -8.31
CA VAL A 124 -12.14 13.99 -7.96
C VAL A 124 -10.75 13.46 -7.64
N GLY A 125 -9.71 14.11 -8.16
CA GLY A 125 -8.33 13.68 -7.92
C GLY A 125 -7.83 14.06 -6.53
N VAL A 126 -6.98 13.23 -5.95
CA VAL A 126 -6.33 13.48 -4.65
C VAL A 126 -4.96 14.10 -4.85
N ASP A 127 -4.58 15.01 -3.95
CA ASP A 127 -3.21 15.52 -3.85
C ASP A 127 -2.52 14.84 -2.68
N SER A 128 -1.25 14.45 -2.84
CA SER A 128 -0.47 13.81 -1.79
C SER A 128 0.91 14.44 -1.65
N GLY A 129 1.26 14.83 -0.42
CA GLY A 129 2.52 15.49 -0.10
C GLY A 129 2.51 17.01 -0.30
N THR A 130 3.63 17.64 0.07
CA THR A 130 3.91 19.07 -0.10
C THR A 130 5.36 19.25 -0.54
N GLU A 131 5.74 20.45 -1.01
CA GLU A 131 7.14 20.73 -1.38
C GLU A 131 8.14 20.46 -0.24
N SER A 132 7.73 20.66 1.02
CA SER A 132 8.55 20.39 2.20
C SER A 132 8.49 18.93 2.68
N ASN A 133 7.52 18.15 2.20
CA ASN A 133 7.29 16.75 2.57
C ASN A 133 6.76 15.98 1.34
N PRO A 134 7.57 15.78 0.29
CA PRO A 134 7.14 15.17 -0.95
C PRO A 134 7.21 13.64 -0.90
N TRP A 135 6.79 12.97 -1.97
CA TRP A 135 7.23 11.61 -2.24
C TRP A 135 8.70 11.65 -2.69
N VAL A 136 9.51 10.72 -2.21
CA VAL A 136 10.94 10.66 -2.52
C VAL A 136 11.30 9.27 -3.02
N MET A 137 11.89 9.21 -4.22
CA MET A 137 12.60 8.04 -4.72
C MET A 137 14.09 8.31 -4.65
N SER A 138 14.85 7.57 -3.85
CA SER A 138 16.29 7.83 -3.67
C SER A 138 17.10 6.54 -3.57
N VAL A 139 18.41 6.67 -3.79
CA VAL A 139 19.39 5.64 -3.46
C VAL A 139 20.20 6.13 -2.27
N GLU A 140 20.27 5.31 -1.23
CA GLU A 140 21.02 5.62 -0.01
C GLU A 140 21.93 4.45 0.37
N THR A 141 23.01 4.76 1.10
CA THR A 141 23.93 3.77 1.65
C THR A 141 24.04 3.95 3.16
N GLN A 142 23.84 2.88 3.91
CA GLN A 142 23.96 2.88 5.37
C GLN A 142 24.88 1.76 5.85
N SER A 143 25.72 2.03 6.86
CA SER A 143 26.48 0.98 7.53
C SER A 143 25.58 0.23 8.51
N ILE A 144 25.38 -1.06 8.27
CA ILE A 144 24.56 -1.95 9.11
C ILE A 144 25.30 -3.27 9.37
N PRO A 145 25.00 -3.99 10.46
CA PRO A 145 25.56 -5.32 10.65
C PRO A 145 25.03 -6.31 9.60
N ASN A 146 25.91 -7.11 9.04
CA ASN A 146 25.55 -8.27 8.23
C ASN A 146 25.01 -9.41 9.11
N PHE A 147 24.66 -10.57 8.52
CA PHE A 147 24.08 -11.69 9.28
C PHE A 147 25.05 -12.29 10.34
N ALA A 148 26.36 -12.08 10.18
CA ALA A 148 27.38 -12.46 11.16
C ALA A 148 27.66 -11.36 12.22
N GLY A 149 26.95 -10.23 12.16
CA GLY A 149 27.07 -9.13 13.10
C GLY A 149 28.19 -8.12 12.79
N VAL A 150 28.82 -8.21 11.62
CA VAL A 150 29.92 -7.33 11.17
C VAL A 150 29.35 -6.15 10.39
N SER A 151 29.73 -4.91 10.76
CA SER A 151 29.26 -3.70 10.07
C SER A 151 29.74 -3.65 8.62
N LYS A 152 28.82 -3.48 7.68
CA LYS A 152 29.08 -3.35 6.24
C LYS A 152 28.17 -2.29 5.62
N PRO A 153 28.59 -1.60 4.56
CA PRO A 153 27.72 -0.71 3.81
C PRO A 153 26.64 -1.53 3.08
N LEU A 154 25.38 -1.15 3.25
CA LEU A 154 24.25 -1.61 2.46
C LEU A 154 23.73 -0.43 1.65
N SER A 155 23.72 -0.57 0.33
CA SER A 155 23.04 0.38 -0.57
C SER A 155 21.65 -0.13 -0.91
N TYR A 156 20.66 0.75 -0.92
CA TYR A 156 19.28 0.43 -1.26
C TYR A 156 18.63 1.51 -2.10
N LEU A 157 17.78 1.09 -3.05
CA LEU A 157 16.83 1.96 -3.72
C LEU A 157 15.57 2.03 -2.86
N GLN A 158 15.04 3.22 -2.63
CA GLN A 158 13.82 3.40 -1.85
C GLN A 158 12.79 4.29 -2.52
N LEU A 159 11.54 4.04 -2.17
CA LEU A 159 10.40 4.93 -2.39
C LEU A 159 9.77 5.22 -1.03
N GLU A 160 9.79 6.48 -0.62
CA GLU A 160 9.22 6.99 0.63
C GLU A 160 8.03 7.89 0.32
N ALA A 161 6.89 7.59 0.94
CA ALA A 161 5.73 8.48 0.95
C ALA A 161 6.01 9.69 1.88
N PRO A 162 5.31 10.83 1.72
CA PRO A 162 5.36 11.94 2.66
C PRO A 162 5.26 11.45 4.10
N LEU A 163 6.09 11.95 5.00
CA LEU A 163 6.06 11.51 6.39
C LEU A 163 4.74 11.93 7.06
N ALA A 164 4.22 11.09 7.96
CA ALA A 164 3.01 11.43 8.72
C ALA A 164 3.35 12.46 9.79
N GLN A 165 2.67 13.61 9.80
CA GLN A 165 2.88 14.63 10.81
C GLN A 165 2.40 14.14 12.20
N VAL A 166 3.15 14.47 13.26
CA VAL A 166 2.81 14.06 14.62
C VAL A 166 1.55 14.80 15.08
N GLY A 167 0.54 14.03 15.50
CA GLY A 167 -0.69 14.57 16.12
C GLY A 167 -1.66 15.28 15.17
N LEU A 168 -1.40 15.29 13.86
CA LEU A 168 -2.28 15.93 12.87
C LEU A 168 -3.10 14.89 12.11
N GLN A 169 -4.43 15.01 12.13
CA GLN A 169 -5.30 14.30 11.20
C GLN A 169 -5.41 15.10 9.89
N PRO A 170 -5.02 14.53 8.73
CA PRO A 170 -5.21 15.20 7.46
C PRO A 170 -6.69 15.41 7.12
N THR A 171 -6.97 16.51 6.43
CA THR A 171 -8.29 16.84 5.89
C THR A 171 -8.69 15.88 4.77
N ASN A 172 -9.99 15.74 4.53
CA ASN A 172 -10.49 14.70 3.61
C ASN A 172 -10.02 14.87 2.16
N ASP A 173 -9.74 16.10 1.73
CA ASP A 173 -9.19 16.40 0.40
C ASP A 173 -7.76 15.87 0.18
N LYS A 174 -7.07 15.50 1.26
CA LYS A 174 -5.73 14.86 1.24
C LYS A 174 -5.79 13.36 1.49
N THR A 175 -6.98 12.79 1.64
CA THR A 175 -7.16 11.35 1.90
C THR A 175 -7.71 10.61 0.70
N ILE A 176 -7.32 9.35 0.57
CA ILE A 176 -7.61 8.51 -0.59
C ILE A 176 -8.88 7.70 -0.35
N LYS A 177 -9.73 7.64 -1.37
CA LYS A 177 -10.79 6.66 -1.53
C LYS A 177 -10.30 5.56 -2.48
N LEU A 178 -10.34 4.33 -2.01
CA LEU A 178 -10.16 3.12 -2.82
C LEU A 178 -11.50 2.40 -2.93
N GLY A 179 -11.96 2.19 -4.15
CA GLY A 179 -13.19 1.44 -4.41
C GLY A 179 -12.94 0.32 -5.41
N LEU A 180 -13.58 -0.83 -5.19
CA LEU A 180 -13.64 -1.93 -6.15
C LEU A 180 -14.90 -2.76 -5.90
N TRP A 181 -15.21 -3.64 -6.82
CA TRP A 181 -16.21 -4.69 -6.61
C TRP A 181 -15.70 -5.98 -7.26
N GLY A 182 -16.35 -7.10 -7.01
CA GLY A 182 -15.88 -8.35 -7.56
C GLY A 182 -16.87 -9.48 -7.46
N ASP A 183 -16.55 -10.54 -8.21
CA ASP A 183 -17.24 -11.81 -8.20
C ASP A 183 -16.25 -12.92 -7.83
N VAL A 184 -16.56 -13.69 -6.80
CA VAL A 184 -15.84 -14.91 -6.42
C VAL A 184 -16.71 -16.08 -6.77
N PHE A 185 -16.25 -16.92 -7.69
CA PHE A 185 -16.97 -18.10 -8.12
C PHE A 185 -16.38 -19.38 -7.56
N ALA A 186 -17.24 -20.28 -7.10
CA ALA A 186 -16.85 -21.68 -6.94
C ALA A 186 -17.02 -22.41 -8.28
N ARG A 187 -16.00 -23.19 -8.68
CA ARG A 187 -15.98 -23.93 -9.94
C ARG A 187 -16.34 -25.40 -9.78
N ASP A 188 -17.03 -25.91 -10.79
CA ASP A 188 -17.12 -27.33 -11.10
C ASP A 188 -15.81 -27.79 -11.72
N GLN A 189 -15.20 -28.79 -11.10
CA GLN A 189 -13.90 -29.32 -11.50
C GLN A 189 -14.00 -30.36 -12.61
N THR A 190 -15.21 -30.87 -12.88
CA THR A 190 -15.45 -31.82 -13.97
C THR A 190 -15.54 -31.13 -15.34
N LEU A 191 -15.73 -29.81 -15.34
CA LEU A 191 -15.83 -28.99 -16.54
C LEU A 191 -14.55 -28.20 -16.77
N ALA A 192 -14.15 -28.09 -18.04
CA ALA A 192 -13.02 -27.26 -18.44
C ALA A 192 -13.26 -25.79 -18.08
N SER A 193 -12.17 -25.04 -17.84
CA SER A 193 -12.28 -23.57 -17.71
C SER A 193 -12.75 -22.95 -19.01
N ASN A 194 -13.50 -21.85 -18.90
CA ASN A 194 -13.77 -21.00 -20.05
C ASN A 194 -12.45 -20.57 -20.69
N PRO A 195 -12.30 -20.69 -22.02
CA PRO A 195 -11.09 -20.27 -22.73
C PRO A 195 -10.85 -18.78 -22.52
N ILE A 196 -9.58 -18.35 -22.52
CA ILE A 196 -9.22 -16.93 -22.39
C ILE A 196 -9.17 -16.32 -23.78
N ASN A 197 -9.77 -15.14 -23.95
CA ASN A 197 -9.49 -14.29 -25.09
C ASN A 197 -8.09 -13.67 -24.91
N PRO A 198 -7.10 -14.00 -25.77
CA PRO A 198 -5.72 -13.53 -25.59
C PRO A 198 -5.57 -12.01 -25.77
N ALA A 199 -6.50 -11.33 -26.46
CA ALA A 199 -6.45 -9.89 -26.66
C ALA A 199 -6.96 -9.10 -25.44
N THR A 200 -7.97 -9.61 -24.74
CA THR A 200 -8.61 -8.89 -23.62
C THR A 200 -8.29 -9.47 -22.24
N GLY A 201 -7.71 -10.67 -22.17
CA GLY A 201 -7.48 -11.40 -20.92
C GLY A 201 -8.76 -11.91 -20.24
N ALA A 202 -9.94 -11.61 -20.79
CA ALA A 202 -11.23 -12.05 -20.28
C ALA A 202 -11.57 -13.47 -20.76
N PRO A 203 -12.41 -14.23 -20.03
CA PRO A 203 -13.02 -15.44 -20.58
C PRO A 203 -13.71 -15.16 -21.93
N SER A 204 -13.70 -16.13 -22.84
CA SER A 204 -14.48 -16.05 -24.06
C SER A 204 -15.95 -15.89 -23.71
N PRO A 205 -16.67 -14.94 -24.34
CA PRO A 205 -18.06 -14.70 -23.99
C PRO A 205 -18.91 -15.95 -24.16
N VAL A 206 -19.85 -16.17 -23.24
CA VAL A 206 -20.95 -17.12 -23.44
C VAL A 206 -22.26 -16.38 -23.34
N THR A 207 -23.23 -16.77 -24.17
CA THR A 207 -24.50 -16.05 -24.35
C THR A 207 -25.31 -15.93 -23.04
N ASN A 208 -25.17 -16.90 -22.11
CA ASN A 208 -25.65 -16.80 -20.73
C ASN A 208 -25.02 -17.90 -19.84
N PRO A 209 -24.21 -17.55 -18.82
CA PRO A 209 -23.63 -18.51 -17.89
C PRO A 209 -24.67 -19.32 -17.09
N ASN A 210 -25.86 -18.74 -16.84
CA ASN A 210 -26.90 -19.39 -16.03
C ASN A 210 -27.57 -20.58 -16.73
N THR A 211 -27.62 -20.58 -18.06
CA THR A 211 -28.33 -21.59 -18.86
C THR A 211 -27.38 -22.50 -19.65
N ASN A 212 -26.08 -22.21 -19.66
CA ASN A 212 -25.10 -23.01 -20.38
C ASN A 212 -24.66 -24.22 -19.54
N ALA A 213 -25.04 -25.42 -19.97
CA ALA A 213 -24.68 -26.68 -19.31
C ALA A 213 -23.15 -26.93 -19.24
N ALA A 214 -22.38 -26.31 -20.12
CA ALA A 214 -20.92 -26.38 -20.13
C ALA A 214 -20.25 -25.29 -19.25
N ASN A 215 -21.03 -24.44 -18.55
CA ASN A 215 -20.47 -23.42 -17.68
C ASN A 215 -19.81 -24.04 -16.43
N PRO A 216 -18.52 -23.81 -16.18
CA PRO A 216 -17.84 -24.32 -15.00
C PRO A 216 -18.18 -23.57 -13.71
N LEU A 217 -18.90 -22.43 -13.75
CA LEU A 217 -19.25 -21.65 -12.55
C LEU A 217 -20.51 -22.23 -11.87
N LYS A 218 -20.53 -22.33 -10.53
CA LYS A 218 -21.65 -22.93 -9.78
C LYS A 218 -22.22 -22.07 -8.67
N GLU A 219 -21.37 -21.36 -7.95
CA GLU A 219 -21.76 -20.46 -6.86
C GLU A 219 -21.03 -19.13 -7.06
N LYS A 220 -21.66 -18.02 -6.72
CA LYS A 220 -21.10 -16.67 -6.84
C LYS A 220 -21.27 -15.94 -5.52
N LEU A 221 -20.19 -15.36 -5.01
CA LEU A 221 -20.23 -14.28 -4.04
C LEU A 221 -19.85 -13.00 -4.76
N ARG A 222 -20.81 -12.08 -4.86
CA ARG A 222 -20.58 -10.73 -5.36
C ARG A 222 -20.39 -9.77 -4.19
N PHE A 223 -19.42 -8.87 -4.31
CA PHE A 223 -19.14 -7.91 -3.26
C PHE A 223 -18.67 -6.56 -3.81
N GLN A 224 -18.81 -5.52 -3.00
CA GLN A 224 -18.20 -4.22 -3.19
C GLN A 224 -17.36 -3.89 -1.97
N MET A 225 -16.18 -3.33 -2.21
CA MET A 225 -15.30 -2.80 -1.18
C MET A 225 -15.09 -1.31 -1.40
N ILE A 226 -15.30 -0.52 -0.35
CA ILE A 226 -15.00 0.92 -0.31
C ILE A 226 -14.16 1.18 0.92
N ALA A 227 -12.90 1.55 0.72
CA ALA A 227 -12.02 2.06 1.76
C ALA A 227 -11.94 3.59 1.60
N ASN A 228 -12.43 4.32 2.58
CA ASN A 228 -12.51 5.77 2.54
C ASN A 228 -11.64 6.39 3.62
N GLY A 229 -10.91 7.44 3.26
CA GLY A 229 -10.02 8.14 4.17
C GLY A 229 -8.62 7.54 4.28
N LEU A 230 -8.19 6.71 3.34
CA LEU A 230 -6.87 6.08 3.36
C LEU A 230 -5.74 7.12 3.36
N LEU A 231 -4.77 6.89 4.22
CA LEU A 231 -3.55 7.66 4.44
C LEU A 231 -2.38 6.72 4.28
N LEU A 232 -1.47 7.11 3.38
CA LEU A 232 -0.26 6.35 3.05
C LEU A 232 1.00 6.98 3.67
N GLU A 233 0.85 8.11 4.36
CA GLU A 233 1.93 8.91 4.90
C GLU A 233 2.81 8.12 5.87
N GLY A 234 4.12 8.15 5.64
CA GLY A 234 5.12 7.34 6.33
C GLY A 234 5.23 5.90 5.83
N SER A 235 4.56 5.52 4.73
CA SER A 235 4.86 4.27 4.04
C SER A 235 6.21 4.35 3.32
N GLN A 236 6.93 3.24 3.26
CA GLN A 236 8.23 3.15 2.62
C GLN A 236 8.47 1.76 2.07
N MET A 237 9.11 1.69 0.90
CA MET A 237 9.64 0.47 0.32
C MET A 237 11.13 0.64 0.04
N ARG A 238 11.93 -0.37 0.37
CA ARG A 238 13.35 -0.46 0.06
C ARG A 238 13.64 -1.75 -0.69
N ILE A 239 14.48 -1.66 -1.71
CA ILE A 239 14.96 -2.79 -2.51
C ILE A 239 16.47 -2.76 -2.48
N PHE A 240 17.08 -3.89 -2.15
CA PHE A 240 18.52 -4.01 -1.98
C PHE A 240 19.00 -5.44 -2.20
N GLN A 241 20.31 -5.59 -2.34
CA GLN A 241 20.95 -6.89 -2.20
C GLN A 241 21.27 -7.14 -0.73
N THR A 242 20.87 -8.28 -0.18
CA THR A 242 21.15 -8.62 1.22
C THR A 242 22.66 -8.79 1.46
N LEU A 243 23.10 -8.47 2.68
CA LEU A 243 24.50 -8.66 3.07
C LEU A 243 24.83 -10.15 3.28
N ASP A 244 26.12 -10.44 3.48
CA ASP A 244 26.64 -11.78 3.71
C ASP A 244 26.61 -12.20 5.20
N GLY A 245 27.24 -13.34 5.52
CA GLY A 245 27.43 -13.82 6.90
C GLY A 245 26.39 -14.82 7.41
N ALA A 246 25.41 -15.20 6.59
CA ALA A 246 24.48 -16.28 6.93
C ALA A 246 25.12 -17.64 6.61
N THR A 247 25.13 -18.55 7.57
CA THR A 247 25.67 -19.91 7.40
C THR A 247 24.57 -20.93 7.67
N THR A 248 24.33 -21.82 6.71
CA THR A 248 23.28 -22.85 6.82
C THR A 248 23.42 -23.65 8.12
N GLY A 249 22.34 -23.72 8.90
CA GLY A 249 22.27 -24.49 10.15
C GLY A 249 22.82 -23.78 11.38
N THR A 250 23.45 -22.60 11.24
CA THR A 250 23.92 -21.79 12.37
C THR A 250 22.81 -20.83 12.80
N GLY A 251 22.29 -20.96 14.02
CA GLY A 251 21.17 -20.14 14.50
C GLY A 251 19.90 -20.28 13.64
N GLY A 252 19.77 -21.38 12.89
CA GLY A 252 18.68 -21.62 11.95
C GLY A 252 18.74 -20.80 10.66
N LEU A 253 19.84 -20.06 10.39
CA LEU A 253 20.02 -19.29 9.16
C LEU A 253 20.22 -20.21 7.95
N SER A 254 19.95 -19.66 6.75
CA SER A 254 20.24 -20.28 5.45
C SER A 254 21.33 -19.47 4.74
N ALA A 255 22.31 -20.15 4.13
CA ALA A 255 23.31 -19.47 3.29
C ALA A 255 22.70 -18.80 2.05
N SER A 256 21.48 -19.19 1.66
CA SER A 256 20.74 -18.56 0.56
C SER A 256 20.26 -17.13 0.89
N TYR A 257 20.35 -16.71 2.15
CA TYR A 257 20.06 -15.33 2.54
C TYR A 257 21.15 -14.36 2.09
N ASN A 258 22.35 -14.83 1.71
CA ASN A 258 23.46 -13.98 1.36
C ASN A 258 23.35 -13.49 -0.09
N ASN A 259 23.58 -12.20 -0.32
CA ASN A 259 23.68 -11.61 -1.66
C ASN A 259 22.43 -11.84 -2.54
N THR A 260 21.26 -12.01 -1.92
CA THR A 260 19.98 -12.23 -2.61
C THR A 260 19.16 -10.95 -2.70
N LEU A 261 18.09 -10.96 -3.48
CA LEU A 261 17.17 -9.82 -3.58
C LEU A 261 16.40 -9.67 -2.26
N GLY A 262 16.67 -8.56 -1.56
CA GLY A 262 16.05 -8.16 -0.32
C GLY A 262 15.08 -7.00 -0.49
N LEU A 263 14.01 -7.03 0.29
CA LEU A 263 12.97 -6.02 0.39
C LEU A 263 12.79 -5.63 1.86
N GLY A 264 12.53 -4.35 2.10
CA GLY A 264 12.00 -3.84 3.36
C GLY A 264 10.74 -3.03 3.07
N LEU A 265 9.62 -3.38 3.68
CA LEU A 265 8.34 -2.71 3.45
C LEU A 265 7.73 -2.25 4.77
N LEU A 266 7.55 -0.94 4.89
CA LEU A 266 6.65 -0.33 5.86
C LEU A 266 5.41 0.15 5.10
N LEU A 267 4.31 -0.60 5.19
CA LEU A 267 3.04 -0.26 4.56
C LEU A 267 2.07 0.31 5.59
N ARG A 268 1.60 1.54 5.37
CA ARG A 268 0.61 2.19 6.22
C ARG A 268 -0.67 2.37 5.43
N LEU A 269 -1.72 1.69 5.86
CA LEU A 269 -3.10 1.81 5.36
C LEU A 269 -3.94 2.32 6.52
N ASN A 270 -3.74 3.59 6.84
CA ASN A 270 -4.42 4.25 7.95
C ASN A 270 -5.65 4.99 7.47
N THR A 271 -6.64 5.16 8.33
CA THR A 271 -7.79 6.01 8.01
C THR A 271 -7.94 7.14 9.00
N HIS A 272 -7.52 6.94 10.25
CA HIS A 272 -7.80 7.88 11.33
C HIS A 272 -6.68 7.90 12.37
N LEU A 273 -5.87 8.96 12.37
CA LEU A 273 -4.75 9.15 13.29
C LEU A 273 -5.19 9.40 14.73
N ASN A 274 -6.41 9.88 14.95
CA ASN A 274 -6.95 10.15 16.29
C ASN A 274 -8.24 9.37 16.55
N SER A 275 -8.15 8.04 16.52
CA SER A 275 -9.31 7.18 16.74
C SER A 275 -9.86 7.18 18.18
N ASP A 276 -9.26 7.93 19.13
CA ASP A 276 -9.80 8.13 20.49
C ASP A 276 -11.21 8.68 20.52
N GLY A 277 -11.55 9.54 19.55
CA GLY A 277 -12.88 10.13 19.45
C GLY A 277 -13.96 9.09 19.10
N GLY A 278 -13.55 7.95 18.51
CA GLY A 278 -14.46 6.94 17.97
C GLY A 278 -15.41 7.48 16.90
N GLY A 279 -16.40 6.67 16.52
CA GLY A 279 -17.53 7.09 15.69
C GLY A 279 -17.74 6.26 14.42
N THR A 280 -18.91 6.44 13.82
CA THR A 280 -19.35 5.78 12.57
C THR A 280 -19.14 6.69 11.36
N SER A 281 -17.95 7.27 11.24
CA SER A 281 -17.66 8.28 10.22
C SER A 281 -17.46 7.67 8.83
N ALA A 282 -18.25 8.15 7.86
CA ALA A 282 -18.25 7.67 6.47
C ALA A 282 -16.94 7.95 5.71
N ASP A 283 -16.09 8.80 6.25
CA ASP A 283 -14.82 9.26 5.69
C ASP A 283 -13.60 8.58 6.32
N LYS A 284 -13.81 7.61 7.21
CA LYS A 284 -12.79 6.88 7.98
C LYS A 284 -13.19 5.41 8.12
N VAL A 285 -13.41 4.72 7.01
CA VAL A 285 -14.10 3.42 7.04
C VAL A 285 -13.71 2.52 5.89
N LEU A 286 -13.58 1.23 6.17
CA LEU A 286 -13.60 0.16 5.18
C LEU A 286 -14.98 -0.51 5.23
N ARG A 287 -15.71 -0.46 4.13
CA ARG A 287 -16.99 -1.12 3.95
C ARG A 287 -16.86 -2.26 2.95
N ILE A 288 -17.42 -3.41 3.29
CA ILE A 288 -17.62 -4.54 2.39
C ILE A 288 -19.11 -4.87 2.37
N SER A 289 -19.77 -4.71 1.22
CA SER A 289 -21.19 -5.01 1.02
C SER A 289 -21.37 -6.13 0.01
N THR A 290 -22.41 -6.94 0.19
CA THR A 290 -22.69 -8.08 -0.71
C THR A 290 -24.09 -8.03 -1.31
N ARG A 291 -24.98 -7.22 -0.75
CA ARG A 291 -26.35 -7.08 -1.22
C ARG A 291 -26.42 -6.14 -2.43
N GLU A 292 -26.85 -6.67 -3.56
CA GLU A 292 -27.16 -5.87 -4.75
C GLU A 292 -28.49 -5.12 -4.57
N LYS A 293 -28.62 -3.92 -5.16
CA LYS A 293 -29.90 -3.18 -5.22
C LYS A 293 -30.92 -3.90 -6.11
N THR A 294 -30.42 -4.55 -7.16
CA THR A 294 -31.20 -5.31 -8.13
C THR A 294 -30.41 -6.56 -8.46
N GLY A 295 -30.95 -7.73 -8.14
CA GLY A 295 -30.27 -9.01 -8.34
C GLY A 295 -31.26 -10.15 -8.41
N THR A 296 -30.84 -11.25 -9.03
CA THR A 296 -31.62 -12.48 -9.16
C THR A 296 -30.96 -13.59 -8.37
N THR A 297 -31.75 -14.43 -7.72
CA THR A 297 -31.25 -15.59 -6.97
C THR A 297 -30.41 -16.51 -7.87
N LYS A 298 -29.21 -16.89 -7.41
CA LYS A 298 -28.27 -17.78 -8.11
C LYS A 298 -27.79 -17.28 -9.48
N ASP A 299 -27.67 -15.97 -9.64
CA ASP A 299 -27.10 -15.40 -10.85
C ASP A 299 -25.58 -15.64 -10.95
N LEU A 300 -25.15 -16.27 -12.04
CA LEU A 300 -23.77 -16.57 -12.41
C LEU A 300 -23.21 -15.61 -13.48
N THR A 301 -23.97 -14.58 -13.88
CA THR A 301 -23.45 -13.55 -14.79
C THR A 301 -22.36 -12.73 -14.13
N THR A 302 -21.41 -12.30 -14.93
CA THR A 302 -20.30 -11.43 -14.59
C THR A 302 -19.83 -10.70 -15.86
N PRO A 303 -19.57 -9.38 -15.83
CA PRO A 303 -19.20 -8.61 -17.01
C PRO A 303 -18.07 -9.19 -17.86
N ALA A 304 -17.10 -9.88 -17.25
CA ALA A 304 -16.03 -10.54 -17.99
C ALA A 304 -16.50 -11.69 -18.92
N ILE A 305 -17.71 -12.22 -18.72
CA ILE A 305 -18.24 -13.37 -19.46
C ILE A 305 -19.43 -12.99 -20.34
N ASP A 306 -20.41 -12.25 -19.82
CA ASP A 306 -21.61 -11.89 -20.58
C ASP A 306 -21.63 -10.44 -21.07
N GLY A 307 -20.62 -9.63 -20.72
CA GLY A 307 -20.53 -8.22 -21.13
C GLY A 307 -21.51 -7.29 -20.42
N GLY A 308 -22.09 -7.73 -19.29
CA GLY A 308 -22.99 -6.92 -18.45
C GLY A 308 -22.34 -5.67 -17.86
N LEU A 309 -23.18 -4.82 -17.26
CA LEU A 309 -22.76 -3.59 -16.58
C LEU A 309 -22.30 -3.85 -15.15
N ALA A 310 -21.61 -2.88 -14.55
CA ALA A 310 -21.29 -2.95 -13.12
C ALA A 310 -22.58 -2.93 -12.26
N PRO A 311 -22.68 -3.75 -11.22
CA PRO A 311 -23.85 -3.84 -10.37
C PRO A 311 -23.92 -2.68 -9.36
N GLY A 312 -25.15 -2.35 -8.95
CA GLY A 312 -25.42 -1.46 -7.82
C GLY A 312 -25.55 -2.23 -6.51
N PHE A 313 -25.00 -1.70 -5.42
CA PHE A 313 -25.06 -2.30 -4.08
C PHE A 313 -25.95 -1.50 -3.15
N GLU A 314 -26.63 -2.17 -2.23
CA GLU A 314 -27.50 -1.53 -1.23
C GLU A 314 -26.73 -0.45 -0.45
N ASP A 315 -27.37 0.65 -0.07
CA ASP A 315 -26.68 1.85 0.41
C ASP A 315 -26.16 1.70 1.85
N THR A 316 -26.72 0.78 2.64
CA THR A 316 -26.45 0.64 4.08
C THR A 316 -25.91 -0.72 4.51
N GLU A 317 -26.20 -1.81 3.78
CA GLU A 317 -25.81 -3.17 4.12
C GLU A 317 -24.30 -3.39 4.08
N GLY A 318 -23.82 -4.26 4.97
CA GLY A 318 -22.49 -4.82 4.86
C GLY A 318 -21.70 -4.78 6.17
N LEU A 319 -20.46 -5.24 6.07
CA LEU A 319 -19.45 -5.16 7.10
C LEU A 319 -18.76 -3.79 7.03
N TYR A 320 -18.82 -3.04 8.12
CA TYR A 320 -18.11 -1.78 8.30
C TYR A 320 -17.00 -1.98 9.31
N MET A 321 -15.81 -1.55 8.96
CA MET A 321 -14.69 -1.39 9.87
C MET A 321 -14.40 0.10 9.93
N TYR A 322 -14.74 0.75 11.04
CA TYR A 322 -14.49 2.17 11.26
C TYR A 322 -13.09 2.39 11.83
N SER A 323 -12.45 3.48 11.39
CA SER A 323 -11.08 3.84 11.75
C SER A 323 -10.07 2.67 11.64
N PRO A 324 -10.09 1.83 10.59
CA PRO A 324 -9.06 0.81 10.42
C PRO A 324 -7.72 1.51 10.17
N ASN A 325 -6.74 1.18 10.99
CA ASN A 325 -5.38 1.62 10.87
C ASN A 325 -4.49 0.38 10.85
N ILE A 326 -3.86 0.12 9.70
CA ILE A 326 -3.02 -1.05 9.48
C ILE A 326 -1.62 -0.55 9.16
N ASN A 327 -0.68 -0.79 10.06
CA ASN A 327 0.72 -0.42 9.92
C ASN A 327 1.55 -1.69 9.93
N LEU A 328 2.02 -2.09 8.75
CA LEU A 328 2.62 -3.39 8.53
C LEU A 328 4.10 -3.21 8.19
N VAL A 329 4.97 -3.74 9.06
CA VAL A 329 6.41 -3.87 8.84
C VAL A 329 6.68 -5.29 8.33
N LEU A 330 6.86 -5.41 7.01
CA LEU A 330 7.24 -6.64 6.33
C LEU A 330 8.70 -6.56 5.93
N GLY A 331 9.56 -7.08 6.81
CA GLY A 331 11.00 -6.99 6.67
C GLY A 331 11.53 -5.56 6.81
N ASN A 332 12.85 -5.46 6.98
CA ASN A 332 13.59 -4.21 7.04
C ASN A 332 15.06 -4.48 6.67
N ILE A 333 15.93 -3.48 6.75
CA ILE A 333 17.34 -3.63 6.37
C ILE A 333 18.14 -4.57 7.29
N TYR A 334 17.68 -4.79 8.53
CA TYR A 334 18.29 -5.72 9.50
C TYR A 334 17.68 -7.14 9.42
N GLN A 335 16.47 -7.26 8.89
CA GLN A 335 15.73 -8.51 8.70
C GLN A 335 14.96 -8.44 7.37
N PRO A 336 15.62 -8.69 6.23
CA PRO A 336 15.00 -8.53 4.92
C PRO A 336 13.87 -9.54 4.68
N LEU A 337 12.89 -9.12 3.88
CA LEU A 337 12.04 -10.01 3.10
C LEU A 337 12.78 -10.38 1.82
N ILE A 338 13.08 -11.66 1.62
CA ILE A 338 13.81 -12.15 0.46
C ILE A 338 12.90 -12.87 -0.52
N ILE A 339 13.25 -12.77 -1.79
CA ILE A 339 12.69 -13.58 -2.87
C ILE A 339 13.83 -14.45 -3.40
N ASP A 340 13.67 -15.77 -3.31
CA ASP A 340 14.72 -16.72 -3.64
C ASP A 340 14.13 -18.01 -4.23
N THR A 341 14.97 -18.83 -4.85
CA THR A 341 14.66 -20.21 -5.26
C THR A 341 15.66 -21.17 -4.61
N PRO A 342 15.52 -21.48 -3.30
CA PRO A 342 16.54 -22.21 -2.54
C PRO A 342 16.84 -23.61 -3.08
N ASP A 343 15.86 -24.24 -3.72
CA ASP A 343 15.94 -25.57 -4.34
C ASP A 343 16.09 -25.53 -5.87
N GLY A 344 16.27 -24.32 -6.44
CA GLY A 344 16.35 -24.08 -7.88
C GLY A 344 15.06 -24.33 -8.66
N LYS A 345 13.92 -24.57 -7.98
CA LYS A 345 12.64 -24.92 -8.63
C LYS A 345 11.48 -24.07 -8.12
N ASN A 346 11.36 -23.92 -6.81
CA ASN A 346 10.24 -23.27 -6.16
C ASN A 346 10.60 -21.84 -5.78
N LEU A 347 9.75 -20.90 -6.17
CA LEU A 347 9.84 -19.53 -5.69
C LEU A 347 9.48 -19.48 -4.21
N THR A 348 10.34 -18.86 -3.42
CA THR A 348 10.15 -18.66 -1.99
C THR A 348 10.14 -17.18 -1.68
N LEU A 349 9.11 -16.76 -0.94
CA LEU A 349 9.03 -15.47 -0.28
C LEU A 349 9.28 -15.70 1.22
N GLU A 350 10.33 -15.10 1.78
CA GLU A 350 10.74 -15.36 3.15
C GLU A 350 11.17 -14.10 3.89
N VAL A 351 10.52 -13.76 5.01
CA VAL A 351 11.13 -12.83 5.97
C VAL A 351 12.21 -13.59 6.68
N THR A 352 13.47 -13.21 6.48
CA THR A 352 14.63 -13.91 7.03
C THR A 352 14.54 -14.07 8.55
N ARG A 353 15.17 -15.11 9.06
CA ARG A 353 15.35 -15.28 10.50
C ARG A 353 16.28 -14.22 11.04
N ILE A 354 15.96 -13.72 12.24
CA ILE A 354 16.82 -12.80 12.98
C ILE A 354 18.06 -13.56 13.47
N PRO A 355 19.29 -13.16 13.06
CA PRO A 355 20.51 -13.76 13.58
C PRO A 355 20.63 -13.63 15.09
N ASN A 356 21.18 -14.65 15.74
CA ASN A 356 21.61 -14.56 17.14
C ASN A 356 22.92 -13.76 17.26
N GLN A 357 22.87 -12.50 16.84
CA GLN A 357 23.97 -11.55 16.90
C GLN A 357 23.46 -10.27 17.56
N ALA A 358 24.10 -9.86 18.65
CA ALA A 358 23.64 -8.71 19.43
C ALA A 358 23.59 -7.41 18.64
N SER A 359 24.55 -7.21 17.73
CA SER A 359 24.55 -6.06 16.82
C SER A 359 23.33 -6.08 15.89
N VAL A 360 22.76 -7.24 15.55
CA VAL A 360 21.58 -7.34 14.67
C VAL A 360 20.29 -7.28 15.48
N TYR A 361 20.07 -8.20 16.43
CA TYR A 361 18.78 -8.32 17.11
C TYR A 361 18.42 -7.09 17.94
N LYS A 362 19.41 -6.32 18.43
CA LYS A 362 19.14 -5.07 19.17
C LYS A 362 18.58 -3.96 18.28
N ASN A 363 18.79 -4.02 16.96
CA ASN A 363 18.12 -3.11 16.03
C ASN A 363 16.65 -3.49 15.78
N ILE A 364 16.24 -4.71 16.16
CA ILE A 364 14.91 -5.25 15.84
C ILE A 364 14.03 -5.32 17.07
N TYR A 365 14.52 -5.89 18.17
CA TYR A 365 13.74 -6.10 19.38
C TYR A 365 13.61 -4.82 20.21
N THR A 366 12.52 -4.75 20.97
CA THR A 366 12.22 -3.70 21.94
C THR A 366 12.39 -4.25 23.35
N ASP A 367 13.09 -3.53 24.23
CA ASP A 367 13.02 -3.79 25.67
C ASP A 367 11.82 -3.04 26.28
N TYR A 368 10.73 -3.77 26.51
CA TYR A 368 9.50 -3.21 27.09
C TYR A 368 9.64 -2.82 28.57
N SER A 369 10.72 -3.23 29.26
CA SER A 369 10.99 -2.75 30.62
C SER A 369 11.56 -1.32 30.64
N GLY A 370 12.10 -0.86 29.51
CA GLY A 370 12.79 0.42 29.39
C GLY A 370 14.17 0.46 30.07
N SER A 371 14.71 -0.68 30.50
CA SER A 371 15.96 -0.76 31.25
C SER A 371 17.20 -0.71 30.35
N ASP A 372 17.14 -1.38 29.19
CA ASP A 372 18.21 -1.44 28.20
C ASP A 372 17.85 -0.61 26.95
N THR A 373 18.38 0.61 26.90
CA THR A 373 18.20 1.54 25.77
C THR A 373 18.99 1.17 24.52
N SER A 374 19.80 0.11 24.55
CA SER A 374 20.50 -0.38 23.36
C SER A 374 19.57 -1.12 22.38
N TYR A 375 18.41 -1.58 22.85
CA TYR A 375 17.33 -2.07 21.99
C TYR A 375 16.64 -0.90 21.29
N LYS A 376 16.63 -0.93 19.96
CA LYS A 376 16.11 0.13 19.08
C LYS A 376 14.80 -0.25 18.39
N GLY A 377 14.31 -1.47 18.63
CA GLY A 377 13.01 -1.88 18.16
C GLY A 377 11.91 -0.96 18.66
N SER A 378 10.91 -0.75 17.82
CA SER A 378 9.73 0.02 18.18
C SER A 378 8.54 -0.40 17.34
N THR A 379 7.35 -0.09 17.83
CA THR A 379 6.10 -0.34 17.10
C THR A 379 5.77 0.82 16.19
N CYS A 380 5.40 0.49 14.96
CA CYS A 380 4.73 1.40 14.06
C CYS A 380 3.23 1.31 14.28
N ASN A 381 2.65 2.33 14.89
CA ASN A 381 1.22 2.54 14.97
C ASN A 381 0.80 3.86 14.35
N VAL A 382 -0.50 4.13 14.37
CA VAL A 382 -1.07 5.28 13.67
C VAL A 382 -0.57 6.61 14.24
N ARG A 383 -0.13 6.65 15.51
CA ARG A 383 0.34 7.85 16.20
C ARG A 383 1.84 7.93 16.45
N SER A 384 2.54 6.80 16.39
CA SER A 384 3.99 6.73 16.59
C SER A 384 4.57 5.64 15.70
N CYS A 385 5.61 5.97 14.95
CA CYS A 385 6.32 5.01 14.12
C CYS A 385 7.81 5.33 14.14
N GLY A 386 8.55 4.73 15.07
CA GLY A 386 9.98 4.97 15.20
C GLY A 386 10.33 6.38 15.71
N ASP A 387 11.50 6.87 15.28
CA ASP A 387 12.09 8.12 15.77
C ASP A 387 11.52 9.35 15.06
N VAL A 388 11.11 10.36 15.83
CA VAL A 388 10.53 11.60 15.31
C VAL A 388 11.57 12.34 14.45
N ARG A 389 11.15 12.78 13.26
CA ARG A 389 11.96 13.60 12.34
C ARG A 389 11.42 15.02 12.32
N THR A 390 12.29 16.02 12.39
CA THR A 390 11.88 17.43 12.29
C THR A 390 12.37 18.01 10.97
N ILE A 391 11.43 18.48 10.14
CA ILE A 391 11.72 19.09 8.83
C ILE A 391 11.08 20.48 8.84
N ALA A 392 11.88 21.52 8.56
CA ALA A 392 11.44 22.92 8.54
C ALA A 392 10.60 23.32 9.78
N GLY A 393 10.98 22.85 10.97
CA GLY A 393 10.29 23.13 12.23
C GLY A 393 9.00 22.33 12.49
N THR A 394 8.61 21.43 11.58
CA THR A 394 7.46 20.54 11.75
C THR A 394 7.93 19.14 12.13
N SER A 395 7.29 18.53 13.14
CA SER A 395 7.59 17.18 13.60
C SER A 395 6.76 16.12 12.87
N TYR A 396 7.44 15.12 12.35
CA TYR A 396 6.89 13.97 11.64
C TYR A 396 7.26 12.67 12.36
N GLN A 397 6.40 11.67 12.24
CA GLN A 397 6.71 10.30 12.64
C GLN A 397 7.87 9.77 11.79
N GLY A 398 8.67 8.87 12.36
CA GLY A 398 9.73 8.19 11.64
C GLY A 398 9.23 7.05 10.76
N THR A 399 10.19 6.29 10.23
CA THR A 399 9.98 5.13 9.35
C THR A 399 10.85 3.94 9.73
N ASN A 400 11.57 4.01 10.86
CA ASN A 400 12.52 2.98 11.32
C ASN A 400 11.93 2.00 12.36
N ALA A 401 10.60 1.95 12.51
CA ALA A 401 9.95 0.96 13.37
C ALA A 401 10.08 -0.46 12.81
N THR A 402 10.09 -1.44 13.71
CA THR A 402 10.36 -2.85 13.39
C THR A 402 9.18 -3.78 13.68
N HIS A 403 8.20 -3.30 14.44
CA HIS A 403 6.99 -4.04 14.78
C HIS A 403 5.76 -3.38 14.14
N SER A 404 4.81 -4.22 13.75
CA SER A 404 3.55 -3.81 13.14
C SER A 404 2.48 -3.51 14.19
N SER A 405 1.42 -2.82 13.77
CA SER A 405 0.20 -2.67 14.54
C SER A 405 -1.04 -2.67 13.65
N ILE A 406 -2.15 -3.11 14.22
CA ILE A 406 -3.47 -3.08 13.60
C ILE A 406 -4.44 -2.58 14.65
N SER A 407 -5.19 -1.53 14.34
CA SER A 407 -6.26 -1.04 15.20
C SER A 407 -7.52 -0.74 14.41
N ILE A 408 -8.69 -1.03 14.96
CA ILE A 408 -9.99 -0.81 14.35
C ILE A 408 -10.91 -0.25 15.44
N GLY A 409 -11.64 0.82 15.10
CA GLY A 409 -12.60 1.47 15.98
C GLY A 409 -11.97 2.45 16.96
N LYS A 410 -12.58 2.57 18.14
CA LYS A 410 -12.16 3.51 19.18
C LYS A 410 -10.99 2.93 19.98
N VAL A 411 -9.79 3.43 19.72
CA VAL A 411 -8.55 2.92 20.29
C VAL A 411 -7.72 4.06 20.88
N GLY A 412 -7.51 3.97 22.19
CA GLY A 412 -6.64 4.80 23.01
C GLY A 412 -5.19 4.80 22.57
N PHE A 413 -4.47 5.89 22.84
CA PHE A 413 -3.01 5.95 22.76
C PHE A 413 -2.42 6.46 24.07
N ASP A 414 -1.45 5.72 24.57
CA ASP A 414 -0.61 6.15 25.68
C ASP A 414 0.63 6.85 25.10
N ALA A 415 0.74 8.17 25.31
CA ALA A 415 1.88 8.93 24.81
C ALA A 415 3.20 8.60 25.53
N ALA A 416 3.16 8.13 26.78
CA ALA A 416 4.35 7.77 27.54
C ALA A 416 4.95 6.45 27.04
N ASN A 417 4.08 5.46 26.82
CA ASN A 417 4.48 4.12 26.37
C ASN A 417 4.42 3.93 24.85
N LYS A 418 3.91 4.93 24.12
CA LYS A 418 3.71 4.94 22.66
C LYS A 418 2.89 3.75 22.15
N ASN A 419 1.96 3.23 22.94
CA ASN A 419 1.18 2.05 22.60
C ASN A 419 -0.31 2.33 22.41
N LEU A 420 -0.99 1.41 21.73
CA LEU A 420 -2.43 1.44 21.51
C LEU A 420 -3.17 0.52 22.48
N SER A 421 -4.32 0.96 22.98
CA SER A 421 -5.16 0.17 23.89
C SER A 421 -6.65 0.42 23.70
N ILE A 422 -7.48 -0.59 24.01
CA ILE A 422 -8.94 -0.41 24.00
C ILE A 422 -9.37 0.32 25.28
N THR A 423 -9.66 1.61 25.15
CA THR A 423 -10.03 2.50 26.26
C THR A 423 -11.51 2.55 26.54
N ASP A 424 -12.36 2.33 25.53
CA ASP A 424 -13.82 2.32 25.65
C ASP A 424 -14.37 0.92 25.40
N LYS A 425 -14.98 0.34 26.43
CA LYS A 425 -15.62 -0.99 26.40
C LYS A 425 -17.15 -0.89 26.53
N SER A 426 -17.71 0.31 26.38
CA SER A 426 -19.16 0.52 26.41
C SER A 426 -19.82 -0.09 25.17
N THR A 427 -21.12 -0.32 25.25
CA THR A 427 -21.93 -0.82 24.12
C THR A 427 -22.00 0.17 22.94
N SER A 428 -21.59 1.42 23.15
CA SER A 428 -21.53 2.47 22.13
C SER A 428 -20.18 2.53 21.41
N ALA A 429 -19.15 1.80 21.86
CA ALA A 429 -17.87 1.74 21.17
C ALA A 429 -18.03 0.95 19.86
N THR A 430 -17.92 1.63 18.72
CA THR A 430 -18.04 1.01 17.39
C THR A 430 -16.69 0.92 16.71
N GLY A 431 -16.37 -0.27 16.20
CA GLY A 431 -15.23 -0.50 15.32
C GLY A 431 -15.66 -1.38 14.16
N VAL A 432 -15.90 -2.66 14.43
CA VAL A 432 -16.47 -3.61 13.47
C VAL A 432 -17.98 -3.67 13.66
N LEU A 433 -18.74 -3.28 12.63
CA LEU A 433 -20.19 -3.20 12.65
C LEU A 433 -20.75 -3.92 11.41
N MET A 434 -21.62 -4.90 11.61
CA MET A 434 -22.37 -5.52 10.52
C MET A 434 -23.75 -4.86 10.46
N ARG A 435 -24.08 -4.24 9.32
CA ARG A 435 -25.38 -3.64 9.08
C ARG A 435 -26.21 -4.54 8.19
N GLY A 436 -27.46 -4.79 8.60
CA GLY A 436 -28.38 -5.64 7.86
C GLY A 436 -29.84 -5.26 8.07
N PRO A 437 -30.75 -5.85 7.29
CA PRO A 437 -32.18 -5.52 7.36
C PRO A 437 -32.83 -5.90 8.71
N SER A 438 -32.23 -6.84 9.45
CA SER A 438 -32.73 -7.31 10.75
C SER A 438 -32.13 -6.54 11.94
N GLY A 439 -31.34 -5.50 11.69
CA GLY A 439 -30.63 -4.72 12.70
C GLY A 439 -29.11 -4.78 12.57
N ASP A 440 -28.44 -3.92 13.33
CA ASP A 440 -26.98 -3.80 13.35
C ASP A 440 -26.37 -4.70 14.44
N VAL A 441 -25.28 -5.39 14.10
CA VAL A 441 -24.48 -6.17 15.05
C VAL A 441 -23.13 -5.49 15.23
N ASN A 442 -22.91 -4.90 16.41
CA ASN A 442 -21.64 -4.27 16.77
C ASN A 442 -20.72 -5.28 17.45
N LEU A 443 -19.56 -5.54 16.85
CA LEU A 443 -18.52 -6.43 17.38
C LEU A 443 -17.43 -5.68 18.16
N GLY A 444 -17.56 -4.35 18.29
CA GLY A 444 -16.66 -3.52 19.09
C GLY A 444 -15.38 -3.13 18.37
N SER A 445 -14.36 -2.75 19.14
CA SER A 445 -13.06 -2.28 18.64
C SER A 445 -11.97 -3.31 18.89
N ALA A 446 -10.89 -3.26 18.11
CA ALA A 446 -9.76 -4.18 18.22
C ALA A 446 -8.43 -3.41 18.11
N ALA A 447 -7.42 -3.84 18.87
CA ALA A 447 -6.07 -3.30 18.80
C ALA A 447 -5.06 -4.43 18.99
N ILE A 448 -4.11 -4.52 18.08
CA ILE A 448 -2.92 -5.35 18.12
C ILE A 448 -1.75 -4.40 17.94
N ASP A 449 -0.86 -4.35 18.93
CA ASP A 449 0.27 -3.44 18.93
C ASP A 449 1.54 -4.25 19.25
N GLY A 450 2.62 -4.04 18.50
CA GLY A 450 3.88 -4.74 18.69
C GLY A 450 3.97 -6.10 17.99
N LEU A 451 3.26 -6.29 16.87
CA LEU A 451 3.34 -7.53 16.09
C LEU A 451 4.70 -7.63 15.38
N LEU A 452 5.55 -8.56 15.82
CA LEU A 452 6.83 -8.87 15.17
C LEU A 452 6.76 -10.18 14.40
N ILE A 453 7.26 -10.16 13.16
CA ILE A 453 7.47 -11.38 12.37
C ILE A 453 8.91 -11.85 12.60
N GLN A 454 9.11 -12.87 13.43
CA GLN A 454 10.45 -13.43 13.66
C GLN A 454 10.98 -14.23 12.48
N HIS A 455 10.08 -14.98 11.82
CA HIS A 455 10.35 -15.77 10.63
C HIS A 455 9.02 -16.05 9.93
N PHE A 456 8.97 -15.85 8.62
CA PHE A 456 7.81 -16.18 7.81
C PHE A 456 8.30 -16.67 6.47
N LYS A 457 7.76 -17.79 5.98
CA LYS A 457 8.18 -18.41 4.72
C LYS A 457 6.96 -18.95 3.99
N ILE A 458 6.79 -18.52 2.75
CA ILE A 458 5.88 -19.12 1.77
C ILE A 458 6.74 -19.64 0.62
N THR A 459 6.52 -20.89 0.23
CA THR A 459 7.18 -21.52 -0.91
C THR A 459 6.12 -22.06 -1.85
N THR A 460 6.25 -21.77 -3.15
CA THR A 460 5.41 -22.38 -4.17
C THR A 460 5.65 -23.88 -4.23
N THR A 461 4.64 -24.67 -4.59
CA THR A 461 4.84 -26.11 -4.85
C THR A 461 4.67 -26.37 -6.35
N GLY A 462 5.78 -26.38 -7.08
CA GLY A 462 5.83 -26.78 -8.50
C GLY A 462 5.51 -25.67 -9.50
N LEU A 463 6.51 -24.85 -9.81
CA LEU A 463 6.58 -24.16 -11.12
C LEU A 463 7.06 -25.12 -12.20
#